data_AF-A0A372RJ94-F1
#
_entry.id   AF-A0A372RJ94-F1
#
_cell.length_a   1.000
_cell.length_b   1.000
_cell.length_c   1.000
_cell.angle_alpha   90.00
_cell.angle_beta   90.00
_cell.angle_gamma   90.00
#
_symmetry.space_group_name_H-M   'P 1'
#
loop_
_entity.id
_entity.type
_entity.pdbx_description
1 polymer ?
#
loop_
_entity_poly.entity_id
_entity_poly.type
_entity_poly.pdbx_seq_one_letter_code
_entity_poly.pdbx_strand_id
1 'polypeptide(L)'
;MMNKQINSNDINLLNTNNLSHEFSQIIQNFNKLNIKEIKPTIENIKENTFLSNIIDELVDLIFKELNKGNDDEPIKQHIFDYFDNQKIILQEFYNWLLYNQDNSNSIFLFGYFNYYGIGTDFDKQMALKLYHKAAELENKVAQLNLANVHIYGLGIDKNYNLAFNLSEKLAEEEYAGVYLPPK
;
A
#
# COMPACT_ATOMS: atom_id res chain seq x y z
N MET A 1 -37.35 -55.75 7.49
CA MET A 1 -36.43 -54.86 6.75
C MET A 1 -36.28 -53.59 7.58
N MET A 2 -35.09 -53.40 8.16
CA MET A 2 -34.80 -52.45 9.23
C MET A 2 -34.39 -51.08 8.67
N ASN A 3 -35.07 -50.04 9.14
CA ASN A 3 -34.59 -48.65 9.08
C ASN A 3 -33.37 -48.49 9.98
N LYS A 4 -32.27 -47.94 9.45
CA LYS A 4 -31.28 -47.23 10.26
C LYS A 4 -30.90 -45.95 9.52
N GLN A 5 -31.46 -44.84 10.01
CA GLN A 5 -30.97 -43.49 9.75
C GLN A 5 -29.48 -43.42 10.11
N ILE A 6 -28.67 -42.94 9.17
CA ILE A 6 -27.30 -42.51 9.46
C ILE A 6 -27.40 -41.12 10.07
N ASN A 7 -27.07 -41.02 11.36
CA ASN A 7 -27.14 -39.81 12.16
C ASN A 7 -25.93 -38.92 11.85
N SER A 8 -26.13 -37.63 11.62
CA SER A 8 -25.13 -36.67 11.14
C SER A 8 -24.12 -36.19 12.20
N ASN A 9 -23.79 -37.02 13.19
CA ASN A 9 -23.02 -36.58 14.37
C ASN A 9 -21.56 -37.08 14.43
N ASP A 10 -21.06 -37.75 13.39
CA ASP A 10 -19.68 -38.26 13.36
C ASP A 10 -18.76 -37.48 12.38
N ILE A 11 -18.94 -36.16 12.27
CA ILE A 11 -17.94 -35.27 11.66
C ILE A 11 -17.34 -34.39 12.74
N ASN A 12 -16.28 -34.91 13.36
CA ASN A 12 -15.17 -34.19 14.00
C ASN A 12 -15.52 -33.00 14.92
N LEU A 13 -16.08 -33.32 16.09
CA LEU A 13 -16.00 -32.47 17.28
C LEU A 13 -14.69 -32.69 18.07
N LEU A 14 -13.58 -32.98 17.38
CA LEU A 14 -12.30 -33.38 18.00
C LEU A 14 -11.11 -32.48 17.64
N ASN A 15 -11.30 -31.34 16.97
CA ASN A 15 -10.16 -30.47 16.65
C ASN A 15 -10.35 -28.96 16.93
N THR A 16 -11.47 -28.55 17.54
CA THR A 16 -11.68 -27.14 17.92
C THR A 16 -11.03 -26.79 19.25
N ASN A 17 -10.97 -27.74 20.19
CA ASN A 17 -10.43 -27.52 21.53
C ASN A 17 -8.90 -27.49 21.57
N ASN A 18 -8.24 -28.30 20.74
CA ASN A 18 -6.78 -28.24 20.61
C ASN A 18 -6.33 -26.97 19.89
N LEU A 19 -7.05 -26.58 18.83
CA LEU A 19 -6.76 -25.36 18.10
C LEU A 19 -6.97 -24.12 18.98
N SER A 20 -8.05 -24.06 19.77
CA SER A 20 -8.30 -22.93 20.68
C SER A 20 -7.26 -22.83 21.79
N HIS A 21 -6.76 -23.98 22.25
CA HIS A 21 -5.70 -24.07 23.24
C HIS A 21 -4.34 -23.62 22.66
N GLU A 22 -3.99 -24.05 21.45
CA GLU A 22 -2.80 -23.58 20.73
C GLU A 22 -2.86 -22.08 20.46
N PHE A 23 -3.99 -21.55 19.98
CA PHE A 23 -4.18 -20.11 19.80
C PHE A 23 -4.04 -19.34 21.11
N SER A 24 -4.58 -19.86 22.21
CA SER A 24 -4.46 -19.25 23.53
C SER A 24 -3.00 -19.23 24.01
N GLN A 25 -2.24 -20.29 23.77
CA GLN A 25 -0.81 -20.35 24.09
C GLN A 25 -0.01 -19.36 23.25
N ILE A 26 -0.30 -19.26 21.96
CA ILE A 26 0.33 -18.30 21.05
C ILE A 26 0.08 -16.87 21.53
N ILE A 27 -1.17 -16.50 21.82
CA ILE A 27 -1.53 -15.17 22.33
C ILE A 27 -0.86 -14.88 23.68
N GLN A 28 -0.81 -15.85 24.59
CA GLN A 28 -0.10 -15.68 25.86
C GLN A 28 1.40 -15.48 25.66
N ASN A 29 2.01 -16.14 24.68
CA ASN A 29 3.42 -15.95 24.35
C ASN A 29 3.68 -14.58 23.71
N PHE A 30 2.77 -14.09 22.86
CA PHE A 30 2.85 -12.72 22.30
C PHE A 30 2.73 -11.65 23.39
N ASN A 31 1.81 -11.82 24.35
CA ASN A 31 1.67 -10.88 25.47
C ASN A 31 2.86 -10.88 26.43
N LYS A 32 3.68 -11.96 26.43
CA LYS A 32 4.94 -12.06 27.19
C LYS A 32 6.13 -11.43 26.46
N LEU A 33 6.01 -11.15 25.15
CA LEU A 33 7.03 -10.38 24.44
C LEU A 33 6.97 -8.94 24.95
N ASN A 34 8.02 -8.51 25.63
CA ASN A 34 8.15 -7.14 26.09
C ASN A 34 8.48 -6.25 24.87
N ILE A 35 7.44 -5.81 24.14
CA ILE A 35 7.56 -4.95 22.93
C ILE A 35 8.11 -3.55 23.27
N LYS A 36 8.39 -3.26 24.54
CA LYS A 36 8.73 -1.91 24.98
C LYS A 36 10.08 -1.37 24.53
N GLU A 37 10.99 -2.14 23.94
CA GLU A 37 12.23 -1.59 23.36
C GLU A 37 13.00 -2.67 22.59
N ILE A 38 12.55 -3.04 21.38
CA ILE A 38 13.50 -3.65 20.43
C ILE A 38 14.35 -2.52 19.91
N LYS A 39 15.56 -2.36 20.46
CA LYS A 39 16.53 -1.40 19.93
C LYS A 39 16.85 -1.78 18.48
N PRO A 40 16.71 -0.87 17.50
CA PRO A 40 17.06 -1.18 16.13
C PRO A 40 18.53 -1.59 16.04
N THR A 41 18.81 -2.71 15.37
CA THR A 41 20.20 -3.09 15.04
C THR A 41 20.71 -2.22 13.90
N ILE A 42 22.03 -2.11 13.73
CA ILE A 42 22.62 -1.34 12.60
C ILE A 42 22.16 -1.91 11.25
N GLU A 43 22.00 -3.23 11.17
CA GLU A 43 21.49 -3.91 9.98
C GLU A 43 20.03 -3.53 9.70
N ASN A 44 19.16 -3.57 10.71
CA ASN A 44 17.76 -3.14 10.58
C ASN A 44 17.64 -1.65 10.22
N ILE A 45 18.52 -0.78 10.77
CA ILE A 45 18.55 0.64 10.39
C ILE A 45 18.97 0.79 8.93
N LYS A 46 20.02 0.09 8.49
CA LYS A 46 20.47 0.14 7.08
C LYS A 46 19.40 -0.36 6.12
N GLU A 47 18.72 -1.44 6.48
CA GLU A 47 17.60 -1.99 5.73
C GLU A 47 16.45 -0.99 5.65
N ASN A 48 16.03 -0.39 6.77
CA ASN A 48 14.99 0.65 6.77
C ASN A 48 15.37 1.86 5.92
N THR A 49 16.61 2.34 6.01
CA THR A 49 17.11 3.45 5.19
C THR A 49 17.12 3.08 3.70
N PHE A 50 17.57 1.86 3.37
CA PHE A 50 17.58 1.35 2.00
C PHE A 50 16.16 1.25 1.42
N LEU A 51 15.22 0.67 2.17
CA LEU A 51 13.82 0.56 1.77
C LEU A 51 13.14 1.93 1.65
N SER A 52 13.49 2.89 2.51
CA SER A 52 13.00 4.27 2.39
C SER A 52 13.46 4.93 1.08
N ASN A 53 14.71 4.71 0.66
CA ASN A 53 15.20 5.26 -0.61
C ASN A 53 14.46 4.64 -1.81
N ILE A 54 14.20 3.33 -1.76
CA ILE A 54 13.44 2.62 -2.81
C ILE A 54 12.04 3.21 -2.99
N ILE A 55 11.39 3.63 -1.91
CA ILE A 55 10.07 4.25 -1.98
C ILE A 55 10.10 5.50 -2.85
N ASP A 56 11.08 6.38 -2.62
CA ASP A 56 11.21 7.62 -3.39
C ASP A 56 11.50 7.31 -4.87
N GLU A 57 12.38 6.34 -5.14
CA GLU A 57 12.68 5.89 -6.51
C GLU A 57 11.45 5.32 -7.23
N LEU A 58 10.63 4.52 -6.54
CA LEU A 58 9.41 3.95 -7.10
C LEU A 58 8.33 5.01 -7.34
N VAL A 59 8.18 5.97 -6.42
CA VAL A 59 7.24 7.08 -6.60
C VAL A 59 7.65 7.96 -7.78
N ASP A 60 8.94 8.25 -7.93
CA ASP A 60 9.48 8.98 -9.08
C ASP A 60 9.27 8.22 -10.40
N LEU A 61 9.46 6.90 -10.39
CA LEU A 61 9.19 6.05 -11.53
C LEU A 61 7.71 6.15 -11.93
N ILE A 62 6.80 5.92 -10.98
CA ILE A 62 5.35 6.00 -11.22
C ILE A 62 4.97 7.38 -11.76
N PHE A 63 5.49 8.46 -11.16
CA PHE A 63 5.20 9.82 -11.61
C PHE A 63 5.69 10.08 -13.04
N LYS A 64 6.90 9.64 -13.38
CA LYS A 64 7.44 9.76 -14.75
C LYS A 64 6.59 9.00 -15.75
N GLU A 65 6.24 7.75 -15.47
CA GLU A 65 5.42 6.95 -16.39
C GLU A 65 4.03 7.56 -16.60
N LEU A 66 3.38 8.05 -15.54
CA LEU A 66 2.08 8.73 -15.65
C LEU A 66 2.14 9.97 -16.56
N ASN A 67 3.27 10.68 -16.59
CA ASN A 67 3.45 11.87 -17.42
C ASN A 67 3.88 11.58 -18.87
N LYS A 68 4.30 10.35 -19.20
CA LYS A 68 4.66 9.99 -20.58
C LYS A 68 3.46 9.97 -21.53
N GLY A 69 2.24 9.91 -21.00
CA GLY A 69 1.00 9.87 -21.78
C GLY A 69 0.91 8.66 -22.71
N ASN A 70 1.73 7.63 -22.46
CA ASN A 70 1.81 6.45 -23.28
C ASN A 70 1.08 5.31 -22.56
N ASP A 71 -0.03 4.86 -23.13
CA ASP A 71 -0.88 3.81 -22.55
C ASP A 71 -0.34 2.39 -22.83
N ASP A 72 0.76 2.27 -23.57
CA ASP A 72 1.22 1.02 -24.16
C ASP A 72 1.98 0.11 -23.17
N GLU A 73 2.65 0.67 -22.16
CA GLU A 73 3.45 -0.13 -21.22
C GLU A 73 2.84 -0.10 -19.81
N PRO A 74 2.47 -1.26 -19.23
CA PRO A 74 1.87 -1.27 -17.90
C PRO A 74 2.91 -0.83 -16.88
N ILE A 75 2.70 0.29 -16.19
CA ILE A 75 3.55 0.77 -15.06
C ILE A 75 3.83 -0.36 -14.06
N LYS A 76 2.85 -1.26 -13.87
CA LYS A 76 2.98 -2.47 -13.06
C LYS A 76 4.16 -3.36 -13.47
N GLN A 77 4.45 -3.51 -14.76
CA GLN A 77 5.58 -4.31 -15.25
C GLN A 77 6.92 -3.65 -14.91
N HIS A 78 7.05 -2.33 -15.09
CA HIS A 78 8.26 -1.61 -14.69
C HIS A 78 8.56 -1.72 -13.20
N ILE A 79 7.52 -1.74 -12.36
CA ILE A 79 7.67 -2.00 -10.93
C ILE A 79 8.21 -3.42 -10.73
N PHE A 80 7.67 -4.46 -11.37
CA PHE A 80 8.21 -5.81 -11.23
C PHE A 80 9.66 -5.91 -11.70
N ASP A 81 9.98 -5.32 -12.86
CA ASP A 81 11.35 -5.32 -13.39
C ASP A 81 12.31 -4.60 -12.43
N TYR A 82 11.88 -3.51 -11.80
CA TYR A 82 12.67 -2.82 -10.78
C TYR A 82 12.97 -3.74 -9.59
N PHE A 83 11.96 -4.45 -9.07
CA PHE A 83 12.13 -5.37 -7.95
C PHE A 83 13.08 -6.53 -8.29
N ASP A 84 12.94 -7.11 -9.48
CA ASP A 84 13.81 -8.19 -9.96
C ASP A 84 15.26 -7.72 -10.11
N ASN A 85 15.47 -6.52 -10.69
CA ASN A 85 16.80 -5.93 -10.87
C ASN A 85 17.49 -5.62 -9.54
N GLN A 86 16.74 -5.09 -8.57
CA GLN A 86 17.24 -4.78 -7.23
C GLN A 86 17.25 -6.00 -6.29
N LYS A 87 16.75 -7.15 -6.75
CA LYS A 87 16.60 -8.40 -5.97
C LYS A 87 15.78 -8.20 -4.69
N ILE A 88 14.74 -7.39 -4.76
CA ILE A 88 13.82 -7.10 -3.65
C ILE A 88 12.69 -8.13 -3.67
N ILE A 89 12.39 -8.72 -2.51
CA ILE A 89 11.25 -9.61 -2.36
C ILE A 89 9.99 -8.76 -2.21
N LEU A 90 9.13 -8.78 -3.24
CA LEU A 90 7.91 -7.95 -3.30
C LEU A 90 7.01 -8.08 -2.06
N GLN A 91 6.83 -9.31 -1.56
CA GLN A 91 5.97 -9.54 -0.39
C GLN A 91 6.53 -8.91 0.88
N GLU A 92 7.85 -8.95 1.08
CA GLU A 92 8.50 -8.36 2.24
C GLU A 92 8.43 -6.83 2.17
N PHE A 93 8.65 -6.25 0.99
CA PHE A 93 8.48 -4.82 0.77
C PHE A 93 7.05 -4.36 1.02
N TYR A 94 6.05 -5.11 0.53
CA TYR A 94 4.63 -4.81 0.79
C TYR A 94 4.32 -4.83 2.29
N ASN A 95 4.81 -5.85 3.01
CA ASN A 95 4.66 -5.93 4.47
C ASN A 95 5.37 -4.77 5.16
N TRP A 96 6.53 -4.34 4.66
CA TRP A 96 7.22 -3.18 5.19
C TRP A 96 6.38 -1.91 5.02
N LEU A 97 5.80 -1.67 3.84
CA LEU A 97 4.89 -0.53 3.60
C LEU A 97 3.69 -0.53 4.57
N LEU A 98 3.12 -1.70 4.87
CA LEU A 98 2.01 -1.84 5.80
C LEU A 98 2.35 -1.26 7.18
N TYR A 99 3.57 -1.47 7.67
CA TYR A 99 4.01 -1.05 9.01
C TYR A 99 4.72 0.31 9.06
N ASN A 100 5.18 0.85 7.92
CA ASN A 100 6.01 2.06 7.87
C ASN A 100 5.34 3.18 7.06
N GLN A 101 4.15 3.58 7.48
CA GLN A 101 3.33 4.63 6.84
C GLN A 101 3.66 6.03 7.38
N ASP A 102 4.94 6.31 7.59
CA ASP A 102 5.41 7.48 8.33
C ASP A 102 5.58 8.72 7.45
N ASN A 103 5.65 8.53 6.13
CA ASN A 103 5.76 9.60 5.15
C ASN A 103 4.73 9.44 4.04
N SER A 104 4.47 10.54 3.32
CA SER A 104 3.41 10.59 2.33
C SER A 104 3.67 9.72 1.10
N ASN A 105 4.94 9.54 0.69
CA ASN A 105 5.33 8.64 -0.40
C ASN A 105 5.05 7.17 -0.06
N SER A 106 5.38 6.73 1.17
CA SER A 106 5.09 5.38 1.64
C SER A 106 3.58 5.11 1.69
N ILE A 107 2.81 6.06 2.22
CA ILE A 107 1.33 5.97 2.25
C ILE A 107 0.78 5.89 0.82
N PHE A 108 1.26 6.74 -0.08
CA PHE A 108 0.85 6.74 -1.48
C PHE A 108 1.18 5.40 -2.16
N LEU A 109 2.41 4.91 -2.02
CA LEU A 109 2.87 3.68 -2.66
C LEU A 109 2.09 2.47 -2.15
N PHE A 110 1.80 2.43 -0.84
CA PHE A 110 0.92 1.42 -0.26
C PHE A 110 -0.50 1.47 -0.85
N GLY A 111 -1.04 2.67 -1.03
CA GLY A 111 -2.31 2.88 -1.74
C GLY A 111 -2.25 2.39 -3.19
N TYR A 112 -1.17 2.69 -3.90
CA TYR A 112 -0.96 2.27 -5.29
C TYR A 112 -0.88 0.75 -5.41
N PHE A 113 -0.18 0.08 -4.50
CA PHE A 113 -0.06 -1.37 -4.52
C PHE A 113 -1.41 -2.05 -4.27
N ASN A 114 -2.22 -1.53 -3.34
CA ASN A 114 -3.60 -2.00 -3.14
C ASN A 114 -4.50 -1.69 -4.36
N TYR A 115 -4.31 -0.54 -5.00
CA TYR A 115 -5.10 -0.15 -6.17
C TYR A 115 -4.83 -1.04 -7.37
N TYR A 116 -3.59 -1.49 -7.59
CA TYR A 116 -3.22 -2.29 -8.76
C TYR A 116 -2.98 -3.78 -8.45
N GLY A 117 -3.21 -4.20 -7.20
CA GLY A 117 -2.94 -5.57 -6.75
C GLY A 117 -1.48 -5.96 -6.95
N ILE A 118 -0.56 -5.16 -6.42
CA ILE A 118 0.89 -5.39 -6.48
C ILE A 118 1.33 -5.92 -5.11
N GLY A 119 1.68 -7.21 -5.04
CA GLY A 119 2.05 -7.86 -3.78
C GLY A 119 0.86 -8.14 -2.83
N THR A 120 -0.37 -7.87 -3.28
CA THR A 120 -1.62 -8.08 -2.53
C THR A 120 -2.79 -8.28 -3.50
N ASP A 121 -3.91 -8.76 -2.98
CA ASP A 121 -5.20 -8.67 -3.65
C ASP A 121 -5.63 -7.20 -3.80
N PHE A 122 -6.45 -6.99 -4.81
CA PHE A 122 -6.99 -5.69 -5.18
C PHE A 122 -7.94 -5.12 -4.13
N ASP A 123 -7.66 -3.90 -3.63
CA ASP A 123 -8.57 -3.17 -2.74
C ASP A 123 -8.62 -1.67 -3.09
N LYS A 124 -9.58 -1.31 -3.96
CA LYS A 124 -9.86 0.08 -4.34
C LYS A 124 -10.24 0.97 -3.16
N GLN A 125 -11.05 0.48 -2.24
CA GLN A 125 -11.59 1.35 -1.18
C GLN A 125 -10.48 1.74 -0.21
N MET A 126 -9.63 0.77 0.14
CA MET A 126 -8.43 1.02 0.93
C MET A 126 -7.46 1.94 0.19
N ALA A 127 -7.20 1.68 -1.09
CA ALA A 127 -6.33 2.51 -1.91
C ALA A 127 -6.76 3.98 -1.95
N LEU A 128 -8.06 4.26 -2.15
CA LEU A 128 -8.57 5.63 -2.19
C LEU A 128 -8.43 6.34 -0.84
N LYS A 129 -8.67 5.64 0.28
CA LYS A 129 -8.42 6.19 1.62
C LYS A 129 -6.95 6.56 1.81
N LEU A 130 -6.03 5.70 1.35
CA LEU A 130 -4.60 5.95 1.42
C LEU A 130 -4.17 7.11 0.52
N TYR A 131 -4.71 7.21 -0.69
CA TYR A 131 -4.47 8.36 -1.57
C TYR A 131 -4.95 9.66 -0.96
N HIS A 132 -6.15 9.70 -0.36
CA HIS A 132 -6.63 10.88 0.36
C HIS A 132 -5.67 11.26 1.49
N LYS A 133 -5.28 10.30 2.33
CA LYS A 133 -4.31 10.52 3.43
C LYS A 133 -2.97 11.06 2.92
N ALA A 134 -2.43 10.51 1.83
CA ALA A 134 -1.18 11.00 1.24
C ALA A 134 -1.34 12.41 0.63
N ALA A 135 -2.47 12.69 -0.03
CA ALA A 135 -2.76 13.99 -0.62
C ALA A 135 -2.94 15.10 0.43
N GLU A 136 -3.52 14.78 1.59
CA GLU A 136 -3.60 15.67 2.77
C GLU A 136 -2.21 16.01 3.32
N LEU A 137 -1.24 15.11 3.17
CA LEU A 137 0.18 15.32 3.46
C LEU A 137 0.95 15.91 2.26
N GLU A 138 0.24 16.60 1.36
CA GLU A 138 0.80 17.32 0.19
C GLU A 138 1.56 16.42 -0.80
N ASN A 139 1.26 15.12 -0.83
CA ASN A 139 1.85 14.23 -1.83
C ASN A 139 1.28 14.52 -3.23
N LYS A 140 2.13 15.07 -4.11
CA LYS A 140 1.73 15.48 -5.45
C LYS A 140 1.27 14.31 -6.32
N VAL A 141 1.92 13.16 -6.21
CA VAL A 141 1.58 11.97 -6.99
C VAL A 141 0.24 11.39 -6.54
N ALA A 142 -0.06 11.42 -5.24
CA ALA A 142 -1.37 11.04 -4.71
C ALA A 142 -2.48 11.99 -5.17
N GLN A 143 -2.26 13.30 -5.14
CA GLN A 143 -3.21 14.30 -5.64
C GLN A 143 -3.51 14.09 -7.13
N LEU A 144 -2.49 13.84 -7.95
CA LEU A 144 -2.63 13.55 -9.37
C LEU A 144 -3.44 12.27 -9.60
N ASN A 145 -3.15 11.20 -8.85
CA ASN A 145 -3.89 9.94 -8.97
C ASN A 145 -5.36 10.08 -8.54
N LEU A 146 -5.65 10.84 -7.47
CA LEU A 146 -7.03 11.12 -7.06
C LEU A 146 -7.80 11.91 -8.14
N ALA A 147 -7.17 12.93 -8.72
CA ALA A 147 -7.77 13.68 -9.82
C ALA A 147 -8.10 12.75 -10.99
N ASN A 148 -7.17 11.89 -11.39
CA ASN A 148 -7.38 10.90 -12.45
C ASN A 148 -8.51 9.92 -12.13
N VAL A 149 -8.57 9.38 -10.91
CA VAL A 149 -9.68 8.47 -10.51
C VAL A 149 -11.03 9.19 -10.65
N HIS A 150 -11.14 10.46 -10.24
CA HIS A 150 -12.39 11.22 -10.35
C HIS A 150 -12.73 11.69 -11.77
N ILE A 151 -11.73 11.86 -12.66
CA ILE A 151 -11.94 12.16 -14.09
C ILE A 151 -12.47 10.92 -14.82
N TYR A 152 -11.78 9.80 -14.67
CA TYR A 152 -12.06 8.60 -15.45
C TYR A 152 -13.12 7.70 -14.79
N GLY A 153 -13.44 7.91 -13.51
CA GLY A 153 -14.42 7.13 -12.78
C GLY A 153 -13.94 5.71 -12.52
N LEU A 154 -12.68 5.56 -12.12
CA LEU A 154 -12.00 4.25 -12.02
C LEU A 154 -12.41 3.47 -10.76
N GLY A 155 -13.70 3.13 -10.67
CA GLY A 155 -14.31 2.39 -9.55
C GLY A 155 -14.94 3.25 -8.46
N ILE A 156 -15.15 4.54 -8.73
CA ILE A 156 -16.02 5.45 -7.97
C ILE A 156 -16.77 6.35 -8.96
N ASP A 157 -17.77 7.06 -8.45
CA ASP A 157 -18.45 8.09 -9.23
C ASP A 157 -17.50 9.23 -9.59
N LYS A 158 -17.65 9.71 -10.83
CA LYS A 158 -16.87 10.83 -11.33
C LYS A 158 -17.18 12.08 -10.53
N ASN A 159 -16.16 12.85 -10.21
CA ASN A 159 -16.31 14.14 -9.53
C ASN A 159 -15.34 15.14 -10.14
N TYR A 160 -15.78 15.76 -11.24
CA TYR A 160 -14.95 16.70 -11.99
C TYR A 160 -14.59 17.96 -11.18
N ASN A 161 -15.44 18.39 -10.25
CA ASN A 161 -15.13 19.53 -9.38
C ASN A 161 -13.97 19.22 -8.44
N LEU A 162 -13.99 18.04 -7.81
CA LEU A 162 -12.89 17.60 -6.96
C LEU A 162 -11.60 17.39 -7.77
N ALA A 163 -11.70 16.78 -8.96
CA ALA A 163 -10.56 16.65 -9.85
C ALA A 163 -9.98 18.01 -10.25
N PHE A 164 -10.82 18.96 -10.62
CA PHE A 164 -10.41 20.32 -10.96
C PHE A 164 -9.67 20.99 -9.80
N ASN A 165 -10.22 20.96 -8.59
CA ASN A 165 -9.59 21.56 -7.42
C ASN A 165 -8.23 20.93 -7.08
N LEU A 166 -8.10 19.61 -7.22
CA LEU A 166 -6.82 18.91 -7.02
C LEU A 166 -5.80 19.30 -8.09
N SER A 167 -6.22 19.39 -9.36
CA SER A 167 -5.35 19.81 -10.46
C SER A 167 -4.93 21.28 -10.36
N GLU A 168 -5.84 22.17 -9.95
CA GLU A 168 -5.57 23.59 -9.72
C GLU A 168 -4.52 23.76 -8.61
N LYS A 169 -4.71 23.08 -7.47
CA LYS A 169 -3.74 23.06 -6.37
C LYS A 169 -2.35 22.61 -6.83
N LEU A 170 -2.25 21.53 -7.60
CA LEU A 170 -0.98 21.03 -8.13
C LEU A 170 -0.28 22.05 -9.03
N ALA A 171 -1.04 22.71 -9.91
CA ALA A 171 -0.48 23.74 -10.79
C ALA A 171 0.06 24.93 -9.98
N GLU A 172 -0.69 25.42 -8.99
CA GLU A 172 -0.24 26.51 -8.13
C GLU A 172 1.05 26.17 -7.37
N GLU A 173 1.17 24.95 -6.83
CA GLU A 173 2.39 24.49 -6.15
C GLU A 173 3.60 24.42 -7.08
N GLU A 174 3.40 24.05 -8.35
CA GLU A 174 4.45 24.06 -9.36
C GLU A 174 4.89 25.49 -9.70
N TYR A 175 3.93 26.40 -9.98
CA TYR A 175 4.23 27.80 -10.27
C TYR A 175 4.91 28.52 -9.09
N ALA A 176 4.47 28.26 -7.86
CA ALA A 176 5.10 28.82 -6.66
C ALA A 176 6.54 28.30 -6.44
N GLY A 177 6.81 27.03 -6.79
CA GLY A 177 8.17 26.46 -6.72
C GLY A 177 9.14 27.06 -7.75
N VAL A 178 8.65 27.52 -8.90
CA VAL A 178 9.46 28.16 -9.96
C VAL A 178 9.80 29.62 -9.62
N TYR A 179 9.02 30.27 -8.75
CA TYR A 179 9.16 31.70 -8.43
C TYR A 179 9.72 31.95 -7.02
N LEU A 180 10.93 31.44 -6.72
CA LEU A 180 11.74 32.00 -5.64
C LEU A 180 12.60 33.15 -6.21
N PRO A 181 12.27 34.44 -5.96
CA PRO A 181 13.14 35.52 -6.38
C PRO A 181 14.50 35.39 -5.68
N PRO A 182 15.62 35.63 -6.38
CA PRO A 182 16.94 35.63 -5.75
C PRO A 182 16.95 36.65 -4.61
N LYS A 183 17.43 36.21 -3.43
CA LYS A 183 17.64 37.07 -2.25
C LYS A 183 18.57 38.22 -2.54
#